data_AF-A0AAP9WG38-F1
#
_entry.id   AF-A0AAP9WG38-F1
#
_cell.length_a   1.000
_cell.length_b   1.000
_cell.length_c   1.000
_cell.angle_alpha   90.00
_cell.angle_beta   90.00
_cell.angle_gamma   90.00
#
_symmetry.space_group_name_H-M   'P 1'
#
loop_
_entity.id
_entity.type
_entity.pdbx_description
1 polymer ?
#
loop_
_entity_poly.entity_id
_entity_poly.type
_entity_poly.pdbx_seq_one_letter_code
_entity_poly.pdbx_strand_id
1 'polypeptide(L)'
;MKKIILITILLVAIVHLYGRNRNFPKVIPFETKNSLLIISEEDSRQTSANESEVAKIIKLNDEKKYSEAKESSELMLKSVTSERLFHEYGRSLLGVGKFDEAKAAFQNSIRQMFATNLPEESLYLISALYSTEGKSQESLMFLKYAIDRGFADLERIENEPLFENLRKVQDWKNLKQSLKVKILNYSTSNLTGAITILGPNSVVVHLLCPNQKLVTYSERDYDVSKKVFLGDWSIIKNNLSLNINQRCFAKGVGKEHLNHNEQEVYNSYKFVGCIQSSSPPEEIPDGNMSFTKSDLAALFRPFYGEEFEVEGIGFRHHKFANGLPKQCKDNYIPKSMSDLTIETQQYLKAY
;
A
#
# COMPACT_ATOMS: atom_id res chain seq x y z
N MET A 1 47.26 -8.75 12.65
CA MET A 1 46.26 -9.32 11.71
C MET A 1 45.09 -10.04 12.38
N LYS A 2 45.29 -10.96 13.34
CA LYS A 2 44.18 -11.69 14.00
C LYS A 2 43.15 -10.81 14.75
N LYS A 3 43.56 -9.66 15.32
CA LYS A 3 42.64 -8.73 16.02
C LYS A 3 41.75 -7.90 15.08
N ILE A 4 42.20 -7.65 13.85
CA ILE A 4 41.41 -6.86 12.87
C ILE A 4 40.30 -7.73 12.29
N ILE A 5 40.60 -9.00 11.97
CA ILE A 5 39.61 -9.98 11.47
C ILE A 5 38.47 -10.20 12.48
N LEU A 6 38.78 -10.21 13.79
CA LEU A 6 37.77 -10.40 14.83
C LEU A 6 36.82 -9.20 14.95
N ILE A 7 37.31 -7.97 14.73
CA ILE A 7 36.51 -6.74 14.77
C ILE A 7 35.61 -6.64 13.53
N THR A 8 36.09 -7.05 12.35
CA THR A 8 35.27 -7.06 11.13
C THR A 8 34.15 -8.10 11.19
N ILE A 9 34.43 -9.30 11.75
CA ILE A 9 33.39 -10.33 11.94
C ILE A 9 32.34 -9.87 12.97
N LEU A 10 32.76 -9.16 14.03
CA LEU A 10 31.83 -8.61 15.03
C LEU A 10 30.98 -7.47 14.45
N LEU A 11 31.55 -6.60 13.60
CA LEU A 11 30.81 -5.52 12.93
C LEU A 11 29.83 -6.05 11.88
N VAL A 12 30.19 -7.07 11.10
CA VAL A 12 29.26 -7.72 10.15
C VAL A 12 28.13 -8.45 10.90
N ALA A 13 28.44 -9.09 12.03
CA ALA A 13 27.42 -9.70 12.90
C ALA A 13 26.50 -8.64 13.54
N ILE A 14 27.03 -7.48 13.94
CA ILE A 14 26.22 -6.37 14.46
C ILE A 14 25.35 -5.75 13.37
N VAL A 15 25.82 -5.63 12.11
CA VAL A 15 24.98 -5.18 10.98
C VAL A 15 23.88 -6.18 10.65
N HIS A 16 24.12 -7.49 10.79
CA HIS A 16 23.06 -8.51 10.66
C HIS A 16 22.13 -8.60 11.87
N LEU A 17 22.56 -8.19 13.07
CA LEU A 17 21.73 -8.13 14.29
C LEU A 17 21.00 -6.79 14.48
N TYR A 18 21.44 -5.72 13.80
CA TYR A 18 20.79 -4.40 13.73
C TYR A 18 20.01 -4.17 12.44
N GLY A 19 19.82 -5.19 11.59
CA GLY A 19 18.59 -5.24 10.82
C GLY A 19 17.46 -5.27 11.86
N ARG A 20 16.77 -4.14 12.06
CA ARG A 20 15.63 -4.01 12.98
C ARG A 20 14.88 -5.32 12.98
N ASN A 21 14.66 -5.90 14.16
CA ASN A 21 13.97 -7.15 14.36
C ASN A 21 12.62 -7.09 13.63
N ARG A 22 12.61 -7.49 12.35
CA ARG A 22 11.42 -7.56 11.52
C ARG A 22 10.65 -8.70 12.16
N ASN A 23 9.80 -8.41 13.14
CA ASN A 23 8.85 -9.34 13.75
C ASN A 23 7.81 -9.84 12.74
N PHE A 24 8.14 -9.85 11.45
CA PHE A 24 7.38 -10.52 10.44
C PHE A 24 7.50 -11.99 10.75
N PRO A 25 6.39 -12.73 10.88
CA PRO A 25 6.49 -14.17 10.94
C PRO A 25 7.27 -14.57 9.69
N LYS A 26 8.48 -15.14 9.87
CA LYS A 26 9.19 -15.77 8.76
C LYS A 26 8.17 -16.66 8.09
N VAL A 27 7.82 -16.35 6.84
CA VAL A 27 6.74 -16.99 6.12
C VAL A 27 7.19 -18.43 5.91
N ILE A 28 6.80 -19.33 6.81
CA ILE A 28 6.99 -20.77 6.60
C ILE A 28 5.99 -21.11 5.49
N PRO A 29 6.44 -21.48 4.28
CA PRO A 29 5.54 -21.78 3.20
C PRO A 29 4.60 -22.91 3.61
N PHE A 30 3.32 -22.78 3.28
CA PHE A 30 2.37 -23.87 3.37
C PHE A 30 2.81 -24.94 2.39
N GLU A 31 3.00 -26.15 2.90
CA GLU A 31 3.33 -27.29 2.05
C GLU A 31 2.18 -27.57 1.08
N THR A 32 2.51 -27.70 -0.20
CA THR A 32 1.54 -28.05 -1.24
C THR A 32 2.18 -28.92 -2.30
N LYS A 33 1.40 -29.84 -2.86
CA LYS A 33 1.80 -30.69 -4.00
C LYS A 33 1.44 -30.06 -5.35
N ASN A 34 0.68 -28.96 -5.34
CA ASN A 34 0.29 -28.26 -6.56
C ASN A 34 1.48 -27.43 -7.08
N SER A 35 2.06 -27.86 -8.19
CA SER A 35 3.25 -27.23 -8.78
C SER A 35 3.04 -25.77 -9.18
N LEU A 36 1.81 -25.34 -9.46
CA LEU A 36 1.52 -23.93 -9.77
C LEU A 36 1.71 -23.00 -8.56
N LEU A 37 1.60 -23.56 -7.36
CA LEU A 37 1.72 -22.87 -6.08
C LEU A 37 3.11 -22.96 -5.46
N ILE A 38 4.01 -23.76 -6.03
CA ILE A 38 5.42 -23.83 -5.61
C ILE A 38 6.16 -22.72 -6.35
N ILE A 39 6.60 -21.69 -5.61
CA ILE A 39 7.38 -20.58 -6.15
C ILE A 39 8.80 -20.66 -5.60
N SER A 40 9.80 -20.68 -6.48
CA SER A 40 11.21 -20.63 -6.13
C SER A 40 11.84 -19.29 -6.56
N GLU A 41 13.09 -19.06 -6.17
CA GLU A 41 13.86 -17.90 -6.66
C GLU A 41 14.15 -17.97 -8.17
N GLU A 42 14.11 -19.17 -8.75
CA GLU A 42 14.36 -19.43 -10.18
C GLU A 42 13.08 -19.47 -11.03
N ASP A 43 11.93 -19.07 -10.48
CA ASP A 43 10.65 -19.08 -11.19
C ASP A 43 10.68 -18.12 -12.38
N SER A 44 10.57 -18.67 -13.60
CA SER A 44 10.69 -17.93 -14.87
C SER A 44 9.39 -17.28 -15.35
N ARG A 45 8.29 -17.46 -14.62
CA ARG A 45 7.00 -16.87 -14.96
C ARG A 45 7.05 -15.34 -14.86
N GLN A 46 6.27 -14.68 -15.73
CA GLN A 46 6.15 -13.22 -15.72
C GLN A 46 5.50 -12.74 -14.42
N THR A 47 5.97 -11.64 -13.85
CA THR A 47 5.45 -11.13 -12.58
C THR A 47 4.18 -10.26 -12.72
N SER A 48 3.81 -9.90 -13.95
CA SER A 48 2.63 -9.10 -14.27
C SER A 48 1.56 -9.94 -14.96
N ALA A 49 0.34 -9.92 -14.45
CA ALA A 49 -0.80 -10.57 -15.07
C ALA A 49 -1.47 -9.67 -16.12
N ASN A 50 -2.18 -10.29 -17.06
CA ASN A 50 -3.11 -9.57 -17.93
C ASN A 50 -4.35 -9.18 -17.13
N GLU A 51 -4.50 -7.89 -16.81
CA GLU A 51 -5.59 -7.35 -15.98
C GLU A 51 -6.99 -7.63 -16.55
N SER A 52 -7.13 -7.71 -17.88
CA SER A 52 -8.42 -8.06 -18.50
C SER A 52 -8.84 -9.50 -18.20
N GLU A 53 -7.88 -10.43 -18.20
CA GLU A 53 -8.14 -11.83 -17.85
C GLU A 53 -8.36 -12.00 -16.34
N VAL A 54 -7.59 -11.28 -15.50
CA VAL A 54 -7.82 -11.25 -14.05
C VAL A 54 -9.23 -10.73 -13.73
N ALA A 55 -9.69 -9.68 -14.42
CA ALA A 55 -11.04 -9.15 -14.26
C ALA A 55 -12.13 -10.18 -14.59
N LYS A 56 -11.92 -11.04 -15.59
CA LYS A 56 -12.85 -12.16 -15.89
C LYS A 56 -12.87 -13.18 -14.76
N ILE A 57 -11.71 -13.55 -14.21
CA ILE A 57 -11.61 -14.49 -13.07
C ILE A 57 -12.33 -13.91 -11.85
N ILE A 58 -12.12 -12.62 -11.53
CA ILE A 58 -12.82 -11.93 -10.45
C ILE A 58 -14.34 -12.05 -10.64
N LYS A 59 -14.83 -11.74 -11.86
CA LYS A 59 -16.24 -11.83 -12.18
C LYS A 59 -16.80 -13.24 -11.97
N LEU A 60 -16.07 -14.28 -12.41
CA LEU A 60 -16.48 -15.68 -12.19
C LEU A 60 -16.54 -16.03 -10.70
N ASN A 61 -15.56 -15.59 -9.90
CA ASN A 61 -15.57 -15.77 -8.45
C ASN A 61 -16.76 -15.06 -7.78
N ASP A 62 -17.07 -13.84 -8.20
CA ASP A 62 -18.20 -13.05 -7.67
C ASP A 62 -19.56 -13.69 -8.04
N GLU A 63 -19.65 -14.30 -9.23
CA GLU A 63 -20.80 -15.10 -9.68
C GLU A 63 -20.83 -16.53 -9.09
N LYS A 64 -19.89 -16.88 -8.21
CA LYS A 64 -19.74 -18.21 -7.58
C LYS A 64 -19.47 -19.35 -8.58
N LYS A 65 -18.99 -19.05 -9.78
CA LYS A 65 -18.55 -20.03 -10.79
C LYS A 65 -17.12 -20.49 -10.51
N TYR A 66 -16.90 -21.04 -9.32
CA TYR A 66 -15.56 -21.30 -8.80
C TYR A 66 -14.74 -22.30 -9.62
N SER A 67 -15.39 -23.31 -10.21
CA SER A 67 -14.69 -24.27 -11.08
C SER A 67 -14.15 -23.62 -12.35
N GLU A 68 -14.94 -22.76 -13.01
CA GLU A 68 -14.52 -22.01 -14.21
C GLU A 68 -13.42 -20.99 -13.87
N ALA A 69 -13.57 -20.29 -12.73
CA ALA A 69 -12.57 -19.35 -12.23
C ALA A 69 -11.25 -20.05 -11.92
N LYS A 70 -11.31 -21.25 -11.31
CA LYS A 70 -10.15 -22.10 -11.01
C LYS A 70 -9.42 -22.50 -12.28
N GLU A 71 -10.12 -23.04 -13.28
CA GLU A 71 -9.51 -23.47 -14.55
C GLU A 71 -8.85 -22.32 -15.28
N SER A 72 -9.52 -21.15 -15.32
CA SER A 72 -8.98 -19.93 -15.92
C SER A 72 -7.72 -19.45 -15.20
N SER A 73 -7.73 -19.49 -13.86
CA SER A 73 -6.58 -19.14 -13.03
C SER A 73 -5.40 -20.08 -13.28
N GLU A 74 -5.65 -21.39 -13.35
CA GLU A 74 -4.61 -22.41 -13.57
C GLU A 74 -3.97 -22.27 -14.95
N LEU A 75 -4.74 -21.90 -15.97
CA LEU A 75 -4.19 -21.61 -17.29
C LEU A 75 -3.23 -20.43 -17.27
N MET A 76 -3.59 -19.33 -16.60
CA MET A 76 -2.73 -18.14 -16.47
C MET A 76 -1.49 -18.41 -15.61
N LEU A 77 -1.65 -19.13 -14.49
CA LEU A 77 -0.56 -19.42 -13.56
C LEU A 77 0.53 -20.31 -14.16
N LYS A 78 0.32 -20.92 -15.34
CA LYS A 78 1.40 -21.62 -16.07
C LYS A 78 2.49 -20.67 -16.57
N SER A 79 2.17 -19.41 -16.82
CA SER A 79 3.10 -18.43 -17.39
C SER A 79 3.30 -17.18 -16.54
N VAL A 80 2.49 -16.98 -15.49
CA VAL A 80 2.48 -15.78 -14.66
C VAL A 80 2.57 -16.10 -13.16
N THR A 81 3.34 -15.30 -12.42
CA THR A 81 3.38 -15.19 -10.97
C THR A 81 2.86 -13.82 -10.57
N SER A 82 1.58 -13.70 -10.22
CA SER A 82 1.00 -12.42 -9.80
C SER A 82 0.28 -12.58 -8.48
N GLU A 83 0.57 -11.69 -7.54
CA GLU A 83 -0.05 -11.66 -6.21
C GLU A 83 -1.57 -11.57 -6.32
N ARG A 84 -2.07 -10.70 -7.22
CA ARG A 84 -3.51 -10.54 -7.47
C ARG A 84 -4.12 -11.83 -8.02
N LEU A 85 -3.45 -12.48 -8.98
CA LEU A 85 -3.91 -13.75 -9.54
C LEU A 85 -3.92 -14.87 -8.50
N PHE A 86 -2.90 -14.94 -7.64
CA PHE A 86 -2.86 -15.91 -6.54
C PHE A 86 -4.00 -15.71 -5.54
N HIS A 87 -4.37 -14.46 -5.24
CA HIS A 87 -5.53 -14.17 -4.39
C HIS A 87 -6.81 -14.71 -5.01
N GLU A 88 -7.06 -14.42 -6.29
CA GLU A 88 -8.27 -14.88 -6.99
C GLU A 88 -8.29 -16.39 -7.22
N TYR A 89 -7.12 -17.01 -7.44
CA TYR A 89 -7.00 -18.46 -7.48
C TYR A 89 -7.32 -19.08 -6.12
N GLY A 90 -6.85 -18.49 -5.02
CA GLY A 90 -7.20 -18.89 -3.67
C GLY A 90 -8.71 -18.83 -3.41
N ARG A 91 -9.39 -17.77 -3.87
CA ARG A 91 -10.87 -17.67 -3.80
C ARG A 91 -11.55 -18.79 -4.58
N SER A 92 -11.08 -19.07 -5.80
CA SER A 92 -11.59 -20.17 -6.62
C SER A 92 -11.42 -21.53 -5.93
N LEU A 93 -10.23 -21.80 -5.38
CA LEU A 93 -9.88 -23.02 -4.66
C LEU A 93 -10.72 -23.20 -3.39
N LEU A 94 -10.90 -22.12 -2.62
CA LEU A 94 -11.76 -22.10 -1.44
C LEU A 94 -13.20 -22.47 -1.82
N GLY A 95 -13.73 -21.86 -2.89
CA GLY A 95 -15.08 -22.10 -3.37
C GLY A 95 -15.36 -23.53 -3.84
N VAL A 96 -14.33 -24.25 -4.32
CA VAL A 96 -14.43 -25.68 -4.67
C VAL A 96 -14.01 -26.63 -3.53
N GLY A 97 -13.75 -26.11 -2.33
CA GLY A 97 -13.41 -26.93 -1.15
C GLY A 97 -11.96 -27.41 -1.09
N LYS A 98 -11.05 -26.88 -1.91
CA LYS A 98 -9.61 -27.23 -1.90
C LYS A 98 -8.86 -26.36 -0.87
N PHE A 99 -9.14 -26.58 0.41
CA PHE A 99 -8.69 -25.70 1.50
C PHE A 99 -7.17 -25.57 1.66
N ASP A 100 -6.41 -26.65 1.53
CA ASP A 100 -4.94 -26.60 1.65
C ASP A 100 -4.29 -25.82 0.51
N GLU A 101 -4.74 -26.08 -0.73
CA GLU A 101 -4.29 -25.34 -1.91
C GLU A 101 -4.70 -23.86 -1.80
N ALA A 102 -5.90 -23.55 -1.29
CA ALA A 102 -6.36 -22.19 -1.10
C ALA A 102 -5.47 -21.41 -0.13
N LYS A 103 -5.08 -21.99 1.02
CA LYS A 103 -4.14 -21.36 1.96
C LYS A 103 -2.80 -21.04 1.30
N ALA A 104 -2.24 -21.98 0.54
CA ALA A 104 -0.98 -21.78 -0.17
C ALA A 104 -1.09 -20.67 -1.24
N ALA A 105 -2.19 -20.63 -1.99
CA ALA A 105 -2.47 -19.56 -2.94
C ALA A 105 -2.57 -18.19 -2.26
N PHE A 106 -3.32 -18.08 -1.16
CA PHE A 106 -3.39 -16.82 -0.39
C PHE A 106 -2.03 -16.42 0.19
N GLN A 107 -1.21 -17.36 0.63
CA GLN A 107 0.14 -17.05 1.09
C GLN A 107 1.01 -16.50 -0.03
N ASN A 108 0.94 -17.09 -1.24
CA ASN A 108 1.65 -16.57 -2.41
C ASN A 108 1.17 -15.17 -2.78
N SER A 109 -0.12 -14.88 -2.62
CA SER A 109 -0.69 -13.54 -2.86
C SER A 109 -0.17 -12.46 -1.90
N ILE A 110 0.42 -12.87 -0.77
CA ILE A 110 0.99 -11.98 0.25
C ILE A 110 2.50 -12.19 0.40
N ARG A 111 3.15 -12.92 -0.52
CA ARG A 111 4.60 -13.16 -0.47
C ARG A 111 5.36 -11.85 -0.53
N GLN A 112 4.94 -10.95 -1.43
CA GLN A 112 5.35 -9.55 -1.46
C GLN A 112 4.21 -8.72 -0.90
N MET A 113 4.13 -8.66 0.43
CA MET A 113 2.99 -8.04 1.13
C MET A 113 2.69 -6.57 0.77
N PHE A 114 3.58 -5.89 0.06
CA PHE A 114 3.40 -4.51 -0.41
C PHE A 114 3.15 -4.38 -1.91
N ALA A 115 3.43 -5.43 -2.69
CA ALA A 115 3.09 -5.48 -4.12
C ALA A 115 1.65 -5.99 -4.36
N THR A 116 0.94 -6.35 -3.28
CA THR A 116 -0.39 -6.93 -3.36
C THR A 116 -1.46 -5.91 -2.98
N ASN A 117 -2.54 -5.89 -3.75
CA ASN A 117 -3.64 -4.94 -3.57
C ASN A 117 -4.56 -5.29 -2.39
N LEU A 118 -4.51 -6.53 -1.88
CA LEU A 118 -5.44 -7.04 -0.88
C LEU A 118 -4.78 -7.97 0.18
N PRO A 119 -3.65 -7.58 0.79
CA PRO A 119 -2.95 -8.45 1.75
C PRO A 119 -3.84 -8.79 2.96
N GLU A 120 -4.61 -7.82 3.44
CA GLU A 120 -5.51 -7.98 4.57
C GLU A 120 -6.64 -8.99 4.29
N GLU A 121 -7.15 -9.02 3.05
CA GLU A 121 -8.20 -9.95 2.64
C GLU A 121 -7.66 -11.38 2.56
N SER A 122 -6.46 -11.57 1.99
CA SER A 122 -5.81 -12.89 1.97
C SER A 122 -5.50 -13.40 3.38
N LEU A 123 -5.03 -12.53 4.28
CA LEU A 123 -4.79 -12.88 5.69
C LEU A 123 -6.09 -13.26 6.41
N TYR A 124 -7.18 -12.54 6.15
CA TYR A 124 -8.52 -12.88 6.65
C TYR A 124 -8.98 -14.26 6.14
N LEU A 125 -8.77 -14.57 4.87
CA LEU A 125 -9.16 -15.88 4.29
C LEU A 125 -8.29 -17.03 4.82
N ILE A 126 -6.98 -16.82 5.02
CA ILE A 126 -6.11 -17.79 5.70
C ILE A 126 -6.60 -18.03 7.14
N SER A 127 -6.96 -16.97 7.85
CA SER A 127 -7.53 -17.07 9.20
C SER A 127 -8.82 -17.90 9.23
N ALA A 128 -9.71 -17.70 8.25
CA ALA A 128 -10.94 -18.47 8.11
C ALA A 128 -10.65 -19.97 7.88
N LEU A 129 -9.69 -20.28 7.00
CA LEU A 129 -9.27 -21.66 6.72
C LEU A 129 -8.71 -22.35 7.97
N TYR A 130 -7.86 -21.68 8.75
CA TYR A 130 -7.41 -22.22 10.04
C TYR A 130 -8.55 -22.45 11.04
N SER A 131 -9.56 -21.59 11.04
CA SER A 131 -10.75 -21.81 11.87
C SER A 131 -11.46 -23.10 11.45
N THR A 132 -11.64 -23.37 10.16
CA THR A 132 -12.27 -24.63 9.71
C THR A 132 -11.53 -25.89 10.18
N GLU A 133 -10.21 -25.81 10.35
CA GLU A 133 -9.37 -26.89 10.88
C GLU A 133 -9.41 -27.03 12.41
N GLY A 134 -10.15 -26.16 13.11
CA GLY A 134 -10.16 -26.11 14.58
C GLY A 134 -8.91 -25.47 15.20
N LYS A 135 -7.98 -24.99 14.36
CA LYS A 135 -6.71 -24.34 14.74
C LYS A 135 -6.95 -22.89 15.14
N SER A 136 -7.60 -22.73 16.28
CA SER A 136 -8.12 -21.42 16.73
C SER A 136 -7.01 -20.42 17.07
N GLN A 137 -5.83 -20.88 17.51
CA GLN A 137 -4.70 -20.00 17.82
C GLN A 137 -4.12 -19.38 16.55
N GLU A 138 -3.89 -20.20 15.53
CA GLU A 138 -3.40 -19.80 14.21
C GLU A 138 -4.44 -18.92 13.51
N SER A 139 -5.71 -19.31 13.56
CA SER A 139 -6.82 -18.49 13.05
C SER A 139 -6.79 -17.09 13.67
N LEU A 140 -6.73 -16.99 15.00
CA LEU A 140 -6.67 -15.69 15.69
C LEU A 140 -5.39 -14.91 15.35
N MET A 141 -4.26 -15.59 15.19
CA MET A 141 -2.99 -14.95 14.81
C MET A 141 -3.11 -14.30 13.42
N PHE A 142 -3.59 -15.03 12.41
CA PHE A 142 -3.78 -14.48 11.06
C PHE A 142 -4.85 -13.39 11.01
N LEU A 143 -5.88 -13.49 11.85
CA LEU A 143 -6.89 -12.44 11.97
C LEU A 143 -6.32 -11.14 12.52
N LYS A 144 -5.42 -11.24 13.51
CA LYS A 144 -4.69 -10.07 14.03
C LYS A 144 -3.83 -9.44 12.94
N TYR A 145 -3.12 -10.25 12.14
CA TYR A 145 -2.36 -9.73 11.00
C TYR A 145 -3.25 -9.05 9.97
N ALA A 146 -4.42 -9.62 9.65
CA ALA A 146 -5.39 -8.99 8.75
C ALA A 146 -5.82 -7.62 9.28
N ILE A 147 -6.17 -7.52 10.57
CA ILE A 147 -6.58 -6.26 11.21
C ILE A 147 -5.44 -5.25 11.26
N ASP A 148 -4.23 -5.70 11.60
CA ASP A 148 -3.05 -4.83 11.63
C ASP A 148 -2.71 -4.34 10.21
N ARG A 149 -3.13 -5.04 9.15
CA ARG A 149 -3.13 -4.62 7.74
C ARG A 149 -4.39 -3.88 7.29
N GLY A 150 -5.27 -3.47 8.19
CA GLY A 150 -6.42 -2.61 7.87
C GLY A 150 -7.72 -3.35 7.55
N PHE A 151 -7.79 -4.68 7.74
CA PHE A 151 -9.09 -5.36 7.78
C PHE A 151 -9.93 -4.82 8.95
N ALA A 152 -11.17 -4.40 8.67
CA ALA A 152 -12.03 -3.70 9.63
C ALA A 152 -13.44 -4.29 9.76
N ASP A 153 -13.78 -5.30 8.96
CA ASP A 153 -15.14 -5.83 8.88
C ASP A 153 -15.40 -6.93 9.92
N LEU A 154 -15.65 -6.50 11.16
CA LEU A 154 -16.00 -7.43 12.25
C LEU A 154 -17.28 -8.20 12.00
N GLU A 155 -18.25 -7.59 11.32
CA GLU A 155 -19.53 -8.23 11.05
C GLU A 155 -19.34 -9.46 10.16
N ARG A 156 -18.44 -9.35 9.16
CA ARG A 156 -18.07 -10.49 8.34
C ARG A 156 -17.45 -11.63 9.15
N ILE A 157 -16.60 -11.34 10.13
CA ILE A 157 -16.04 -12.37 11.03
C ILE A 157 -17.15 -13.05 11.85
N GLU A 158 -18.18 -12.31 12.27
CA GLU A 158 -19.28 -12.86 13.07
C GLU A 158 -20.20 -13.77 12.26
N ASN A 159 -20.42 -13.44 10.99
CA ASN A 159 -21.41 -14.09 10.15
C ASN A 159 -20.82 -15.16 9.22
N GLU A 160 -19.52 -15.10 8.92
CA GLU A 160 -18.85 -16.06 8.03
C GLU A 160 -18.85 -17.47 8.64
N PRO A 161 -19.48 -18.47 7.99
CA PRO A 161 -19.52 -19.84 8.50
C PRO A 161 -18.14 -20.46 8.77
N LEU A 162 -17.13 -20.13 7.97
CA LEU A 162 -15.77 -20.67 8.14
C LEU A 162 -15.15 -20.28 9.51
N PHE A 163 -15.63 -19.22 10.15
CA PHE A 163 -15.20 -18.77 11.48
C PHE A 163 -15.94 -19.44 12.65
N GLU A 164 -16.81 -20.43 12.40
CA GLU A 164 -17.63 -21.05 13.44
C GLU A 164 -16.79 -21.61 14.61
N ASN A 165 -15.71 -22.31 14.32
CA ASN A 165 -14.85 -22.89 15.37
C ASN A 165 -14.12 -21.81 16.17
N LEU A 166 -13.62 -20.75 15.51
CA LEU A 166 -13.01 -19.62 16.21
C LEU A 166 -14.00 -18.95 17.19
N ARG A 167 -15.28 -18.84 16.81
CA ARG A 167 -16.33 -18.25 17.68
C ARG A 167 -16.72 -19.13 18.86
N LYS A 168 -16.40 -20.43 18.84
CA LYS A 168 -16.68 -21.38 19.93
C LYS A 168 -15.63 -21.40 21.03
N VAL A 169 -14.52 -20.67 20.89
CA VAL A 169 -13.49 -20.61 21.95
C VAL A 169 -14.07 -19.96 23.21
N GLN A 170 -13.65 -20.46 24.37
CA GLN A 170 -14.21 -20.10 25.69
C GLN A 170 -14.19 -18.59 26.01
N ASP A 171 -13.36 -17.81 25.30
CA ASP A 171 -13.19 -16.36 25.51
C ASP A 171 -13.45 -15.50 24.25
N TRP A 172 -14.28 -15.96 23.31
CA TRP A 172 -14.55 -15.23 22.07
C TRP A 172 -15.00 -13.78 22.29
N LYS A 173 -15.83 -13.53 23.31
CA LYS A 173 -16.35 -12.19 23.63
C LYS A 173 -15.22 -11.18 23.92
N ASN A 174 -14.24 -11.55 24.75
CA ASN A 174 -13.12 -10.67 25.07
C ASN A 174 -12.14 -10.55 23.90
N LEU A 175 -11.92 -11.64 23.17
CA LEU A 175 -11.12 -11.62 21.94
C LEU A 175 -11.70 -10.65 20.91
N LYS A 176 -13.00 -10.73 20.63
CA LYS A 176 -13.72 -9.80 19.74
C LYS A 176 -13.53 -8.36 20.17
N GLN A 177 -13.67 -8.07 21.47
CA GLN A 177 -13.48 -6.70 21.98
C GLN A 177 -12.03 -6.23 21.80
N SER A 178 -11.04 -7.10 22.03
CA SER A 178 -9.63 -6.82 21.76
C SER A 178 -9.38 -6.52 20.28
N LEU A 179 -9.96 -7.31 19.36
CA LEU A 179 -9.85 -7.08 17.92
C LEU A 179 -10.47 -5.73 17.52
N LYS A 180 -11.65 -5.41 18.06
CA LYS A 180 -12.35 -4.13 17.81
C LYS A 180 -11.51 -2.91 18.16
N VAL A 181 -10.80 -2.95 19.29
CA VAL A 181 -9.93 -1.83 19.72
C VAL A 181 -8.71 -1.65 18.81
N LYS A 182 -8.29 -2.70 18.10
CA LYS A 182 -7.16 -2.64 17.16
C LYS A 182 -7.54 -2.17 15.77
N ILE A 183 -8.82 -2.17 15.42
CA ILE A 183 -9.26 -1.74 14.09
C ILE A 183 -8.94 -0.26 13.89
N LEU A 184 -8.25 0.02 12.77
CA LEU A 184 -7.97 1.38 12.36
C LEU A 184 -9.24 1.99 11.78
N ASN A 185 -9.69 3.08 12.39
CA ASN A 185 -10.80 3.89 11.90
C ASN A 185 -10.26 5.23 11.43
N TYR A 186 -10.48 5.52 10.15
CA TYR A 186 -10.03 6.74 9.52
C TYR A 186 -11.16 7.77 9.53
N SER A 187 -10.84 8.98 9.96
CA SER A 187 -11.72 10.14 9.92
C SER A 187 -11.00 11.31 9.24
N THR A 188 -11.76 12.34 8.87
CA THR A 188 -11.16 13.54 8.27
C THR A 188 -10.13 14.19 9.20
N SER A 189 -10.43 14.28 10.50
CA SER A 189 -9.51 14.81 11.51
C SER A 189 -8.26 13.95 11.68
N ASN A 190 -8.39 12.62 11.62
CA ASN A 190 -7.29 11.67 11.80
C ASN A 190 -6.38 11.60 10.57
N LEU A 191 -6.89 11.85 9.36
CA LEU A 191 -6.06 11.87 8.15
C LEU A 191 -5.47 13.25 7.81
N THR A 192 -6.09 14.34 8.26
CA THR A 192 -5.59 15.71 8.00
C THR A 192 -4.11 15.83 8.36
N GLY A 193 -3.27 16.21 7.40
CA GLY A 193 -1.81 16.13 7.47
C GLY A 193 -1.17 16.07 6.08
N ALA A 194 0.10 15.69 6.02
CA ALA A 194 0.83 15.43 4.78
C ALA A 194 1.05 13.92 4.61
N ILE A 195 0.69 13.38 3.45
CA ILE A 195 1.17 12.06 3.00
C ILE A 195 2.30 12.29 2.01
N THR A 196 3.44 11.69 2.26
CA THR A 196 4.59 11.73 1.36
C THR A 196 4.80 10.36 0.74
N ILE A 197 4.92 10.31 -0.59
CA ILE A 197 5.32 9.14 -1.36
C ILE A 197 6.75 9.40 -1.82
N LEU A 198 7.68 8.56 -1.40
CA LEU A 198 9.07 8.60 -1.82
C LEU A 198 9.32 7.45 -2.79
N GLY A 199 9.68 7.77 -4.02
CA GLY A 199 10.24 6.84 -4.98
C GLY A 199 11.76 6.97 -5.05
N PRO A 200 12.43 6.09 -5.81
CA PRO A 200 13.89 6.17 -6.01
C PRO A 200 14.35 7.56 -6.49
N ASN A 201 13.56 8.18 -7.38
CA ASN A 201 13.87 9.39 -8.12
C ASN A 201 12.68 10.39 -8.12
N SER A 202 11.79 10.28 -7.12
CA SER A 202 10.57 11.08 -7.07
C SER A 202 10.08 11.29 -5.65
N VAL A 203 9.52 12.48 -5.41
CA VAL A 203 8.78 12.79 -4.19
C VAL A 203 7.42 13.33 -4.57
N VAL A 204 6.36 12.72 -4.05
CA VAL A 204 4.99 13.25 -4.14
C VAL A 204 4.52 13.59 -2.74
N VAL A 205 4.05 14.81 -2.52
CA VAL A 205 3.48 15.25 -1.24
C VAL A 205 2.02 15.60 -1.44
N HIS A 206 1.14 14.90 -0.74
CA HIS A 206 -0.29 15.19 -0.66
C HIS A 206 -0.60 15.87 0.68
N LEU A 207 -0.96 17.14 0.65
CA LEU A 207 -1.53 17.82 1.82
C LEU A 207 -3.02 17.53 1.87
N LEU A 208 -3.42 16.70 2.83
CA LEU A 208 -4.81 16.46 3.19
C LEU A 208 -5.22 17.58 4.16
N CYS A 209 -5.81 18.63 3.62
CA CYS A 209 -6.22 19.81 4.38
C CYS A 209 -7.62 19.60 5.00
N PRO A 210 -7.99 20.41 6.01
CA PRO A 210 -9.37 20.48 6.50
C PRO A 210 -10.37 20.75 5.36
N ASN A 211 -11.64 20.47 5.63
CA ASN A 211 -12.72 20.63 4.65
C ASN A 211 -12.53 19.79 3.37
N GLN A 212 -11.80 18.68 3.47
CA GLN A 212 -11.56 17.73 2.36
C GLN A 212 -10.81 18.32 1.16
N LYS A 213 -10.10 19.45 1.35
CA LYS A 213 -9.27 20.06 0.32
C LYS A 213 -7.94 19.31 0.17
N LEU A 214 -7.54 19.07 -1.07
CA LEU A 214 -6.28 18.43 -1.44
C LEU A 214 -5.34 19.44 -2.10
N VAL A 215 -4.08 19.41 -1.70
CA VAL A 215 -3.00 20.11 -2.39
C VAL A 215 -1.83 19.16 -2.60
N THR A 216 -1.46 18.91 -3.86
CA THR A 216 -0.44 17.91 -4.22
C THR A 216 0.75 18.54 -4.92
N TYR A 217 1.94 18.06 -4.58
CA TYR A 217 3.23 18.42 -5.14
C TYR A 217 3.89 17.16 -5.70
N SER A 218 4.58 17.29 -6.83
CA SER A 218 5.39 16.23 -7.43
C SER A 218 6.72 16.83 -7.84
N GLU A 219 7.79 16.30 -7.30
CA GLU A 219 9.17 16.71 -7.51
C GLU A 219 9.90 15.47 -8.03
N ARG A 220 9.97 15.30 -9.35
CA ARG A 220 10.94 14.36 -9.93
C ARG A 220 12.29 15.05 -9.88
N ASP A 221 13.19 14.52 -9.05
CA ASP A 221 14.58 14.89 -8.81
C ASP A 221 14.99 16.37 -8.99
N TYR A 222 15.02 17.08 -7.86
CA TYR A 222 15.80 18.31 -7.58
C TYR A 222 15.37 19.60 -8.28
N ASP A 223 14.07 19.90 -8.33
CA ASP A 223 13.64 21.19 -8.88
C ASP A 223 12.51 21.83 -8.07
N VAL A 224 12.74 23.10 -7.72
CA VAL A 224 11.79 23.99 -7.04
C VAL A 224 10.46 23.89 -7.77
N SER A 225 9.47 23.29 -7.12
CA SER A 225 8.20 23.02 -7.75
C SER A 225 7.64 24.26 -8.46
N LYS A 226 7.54 24.17 -9.79
CA LYS A 226 6.91 25.19 -10.65
C LYS A 226 5.43 24.90 -10.85
N LYS A 227 4.83 24.01 -10.05
CA LYS A 227 3.43 23.63 -10.16
C LYS A 227 2.84 23.06 -8.88
N VAL A 228 1.55 23.25 -8.70
CA VAL A 228 0.79 22.59 -7.63
C VAL A 228 -0.52 22.09 -8.20
N PHE A 229 -0.96 20.95 -7.69
CA PHE A 229 -2.24 20.37 -8.05
C PHE A 229 -3.22 20.61 -6.91
N LEU A 230 -4.44 21.03 -7.26
CA LEU A 230 -5.53 21.23 -6.31
C LEU A 230 -6.65 20.24 -6.61
N GLY A 231 -7.42 19.95 -5.57
CA GLY A 231 -8.67 19.21 -5.69
C GLY A 231 -9.18 18.84 -4.32
N ASP A 232 -9.71 17.62 -4.20
CA ASP A 232 -10.40 17.16 -3.00
C ASP A 232 -9.93 15.76 -2.61
N TRP A 233 -10.17 15.38 -1.35
CA TRP A 233 -9.93 14.03 -0.87
C TRP A 233 -11.11 13.54 -0.05
N SER A 234 -11.36 12.24 -0.05
CA SER A 234 -12.46 11.63 0.70
C SER A 234 -12.11 10.22 1.17
N ILE A 235 -12.85 9.74 2.17
CA ILE A 235 -12.73 8.35 2.64
C ILE A 235 -13.93 7.57 2.10
N ILE A 236 -13.67 6.58 1.24
CA ILE A 236 -14.70 5.74 0.62
C ILE A 236 -14.40 4.29 1.00
N LYS A 237 -15.29 3.67 1.78
CA LYS A 237 -15.14 2.27 2.25
C LYS A 237 -13.76 1.99 2.88
N ASN A 238 -13.29 2.87 3.76
CA ASN A 238 -11.96 2.84 4.39
C ASN A 238 -10.75 2.96 3.46
N ASN A 239 -10.95 3.31 2.18
CA ASN A 239 -9.90 3.74 1.29
C ASN A 239 -9.87 5.28 1.24
N LEU A 240 -8.69 5.87 1.11
CA LEU A 240 -8.54 7.29 0.85
C LEU A 240 -8.53 7.50 -0.67
N SER A 241 -9.48 8.29 -1.16
CA SER A 241 -9.55 8.70 -2.56
C SER A 241 -9.07 10.14 -2.69
N LEU A 242 -8.18 10.38 -3.65
CA LEU A 242 -7.66 11.69 -4.02
C LEU A 242 -8.22 12.06 -5.39
N ASN A 243 -8.78 13.25 -5.51
CA ASN A 243 -9.26 13.78 -6.77
C ASN A 243 -8.51 15.07 -7.07
N ILE A 244 -7.80 15.10 -8.20
CA ILE A 244 -7.12 16.31 -8.68
C ILE A 244 -7.88 16.80 -9.89
N ASN A 245 -8.37 18.03 -9.79
CA ASN A 245 -9.19 18.67 -10.83
C ASN A 245 -8.58 19.98 -11.32
N GLN A 246 -7.48 20.45 -10.72
CA GLN A 246 -6.88 21.72 -11.11
C GLN A 246 -5.35 21.67 -11.00
N ARG A 247 -4.69 22.30 -11.96
CA ARG A 247 -3.23 22.45 -12.02
C ARG A 247 -2.88 23.93 -12.10
N CYS A 248 -2.10 24.40 -11.14
CA CYS A 248 -1.51 25.74 -11.15
C CYS A 248 -0.02 25.64 -11.47
N PHE A 249 0.50 26.46 -12.38
CA PHE A 249 1.88 26.31 -12.83
C PHE A 249 2.54 27.61 -13.29
N ALA A 250 3.86 27.54 -13.41
CA ALA A 250 4.71 28.56 -13.98
C ALA A 250 5.32 28.08 -15.29
N LYS A 251 5.70 29.03 -16.15
CA LYS A 251 6.40 28.78 -17.40
C LYS A 251 7.81 29.35 -17.32
N GLY A 252 8.77 28.63 -17.89
CA GLY A 252 10.14 29.11 -18.04
C GLY A 252 10.22 30.36 -18.92
N VAL A 253 11.15 31.25 -18.59
CA VAL A 253 11.40 32.50 -19.33
C VAL A 253 12.89 32.57 -19.67
N GLY A 254 13.20 32.83 -20.94
CA GLY A 254 14.55 32.93 -21.47
C GLY A 254 14.99 31.69 -22.24
N LYS A 255 16.30 31.54 -22.44
CA LYS A 255 16.91 30.39 -23.13
C LYS A 255 16.91 29.17 -22.21
N GLU A 256 16.43 28.04 -22.71
CA GLU A 256 16.50 26.75 -22.03
C GLU A 256 17.93 26.21 -22.00
N HIS A 257 18.23 25.45 -20.95
CA HIS A 257 19.43 24.64 -20.83
C HIS A 257 19.07 23.31 -20.17
N LEU A 258 19.92 22.31 -20.34
CA LEU A 258 19.69 21.00 -19.75
C LEU A 258 20.27 20.96 -18.33
N ASN A 259 19.52 20.40 -17.38
CA ASN A 259 20.04 20.08 -16.05
C ASN A 259 20.87 18.78 -16.10
N HIS A 260 21.38 18.35 -14.93
CA HIS A 260 22.18 17.13 -14.79
C HIS A 260 21.43 15.83 -15.16
N ASN A 261 20.10 15.89 -15.30
CA ASN A 261 19.22 14.79 -15.69
C ASN A 261 18.71 14.96 -17.14
N GLU A 262 19.36 15.79 -17.95
CA GLU A 262 18.98 16.07 -19.35
C GLU A 262 17.56 16.64 -19.52
N GLN A 263 17.02 17.29 -18.47
CA GLN A 263 15.72 17.95 -18.53
C GLN A 263 15.87 19.44 -18.85
N GLU A 264 14.96 19.95 -19.69
CA GLU A 264 14.89 21.38 -20.02
C GLU A 264 14.53 22.23 -18.79
N VAL A 265 15.44 23.11 -18.42
CA VAL A 265 15.29 24.09 -17.35
C VAL A 265 15.59 25.51 -17.84
N TYR A 266 15.09 26.50 -17.11
CA TYR A 266 15.17 27.92 -17.49
C TYR A 266 15.78 28.73 -16.35
N ASN A 267 16.47 29.82 -16.68
CA ASN A 267 17.09 30.71 -15.68
C ASN A 267 16.06 31.44 -14.79
N SER A 268 14.82 31.56 -15.26
CA SER A 268 13.74 32.19 -14.51
C SER A 268 12.38 31.61 -14.89
N TYR A 269 11.40 31.77 -14.00
CA TYR A 269 10.04 31.26 -14.18
C TYR A 269 9.02 32.33 -13.84
N LYS A 270 7.92 32.35 -14.60
CA LYS A 270 6.80 33.27 -14.38
C LYS A 270 5.52 32.48 -14.15
N PHE A 271 4.79 32.83 -13.09
CA PHE A 271 3.48 32.27 -12.79
C PHE A 271 2.51 32.53 -13.97
N VAL A 272 1.83 31.48 -14.41
CA VAL A 272 0.88 31.56 -15.54
C VAL A 272 -0.55 31.64 -15.02
N GLY A 273 -0.91 30.78 -14.06
CA GLY A 273 -2.28 30.65 -13.60
C GLY A 273 -2.62 29.20 -13.27
N CYS A 274 -3.92 28.96 -13.13
CA CYS A 274 -4.47 27.65 -12.85
C CYS A 274 -5.45 27.22 -13.93
N ILE A 275 -5.33 25.98 -14.40
CA ILE A 275 -6.20 25.36 -15.40
C ILE A 275 -6.95 24.19 -14.77
N GLN A 276 -8.20 23.99 -15.17
CA GLN A 276 -8.97 22.80 -14.81
C GLN A 276 -8.42 21.60 -15.59
N SER A 277 -8.39 20.43 -14.96
CA SER A 277 -8.00 19.16 -15.56
C SER A 277 -9.16 18.18 -15.44
N SER A 278 -9.54 17.56 -16.55
CA SER A 278 -10.55 16.50 -16.58
C SER A 278 -9.96 15.10 -16.42
N SER A 279 -8.63 14.97 -16.45
CA SER A 279 -7.91 13.72 -16.28
C SER A 279 -6.86 13.81 -15.15
N PRO A 280 -6.50 12.69 -14.52
CA PRO A 280 -5.37 12.64 -13.61
C PRO A 280 -4.11 13.16 -14.30
N PRO A 281 -3.29 13.97 -13.62
CA PRO A 281 -2.07 14.51 -14.22
C PRO A 281 -1.04 13.39 -14.43
N GLU A 282 -0.61 13.19 -15.67
CA GLU A 282 0.45 12.24 -16.05
C GLU A 282 1.76 12.50 -15.30
N GLU A 283 1.94 13.71 -14.78
CA GLU A 283 3.16 14.14 -14.09
C GLU A 283 3.21 13.78 -12.59
N ILE A 284 2.19 13.11 -12.06
CA ILE A 284 2.28 12.47 -10.74
C ILE A 284 2.74 11.03 -10.99
N PRO A 285 4.03 10.70 -10.74
CA PRO A 285 4.53 9.34 -10.90
C PRO A 285 3.67 8.36 -10.12
N ASP A 286 3.42 7.21 -10.74
CA ASP A 286 2.58 6.11 -10.24
C ASP A 286 1.08 6.41 -10.08
N GLY A 287 0.62 7.65 -10.33
CA GLY A 287 -0.79 7.98 -10.50
C GLY A 287 -1.71 7.50 -9.36
N ASN A 288 -1.16 7.24 -8.17
CA ASN A 288 -1.91 6.68 -7.05
C ASN A 288 -2.83 7.73 -6.46
N MET A 289 -3.98 7.86 -7.11
CA MET A 289 -5.10 8.70 -6.72
C MET A 289 -5.96 8.01 -5.65
N SER A 290 -5.51 6.87 -5.13
CA SER A 290 -6.17 6.19 -4.02
C SER A 290 -5.16 5.42 -3.17
N PHE A 291 -5.38 5.43 -1.86
CA PHE A 291 -4.71 4.57 -0.90
C PHE A 291 -5.72 3.54 -0.40
N THR A 292 -5.37 2.27 -0.52
CA THR A 292 -6.15 1.18 0.05
C THR A 292 -6.12 1.25 1.58
N LYS A 293 -7.05 0.57 2.25
CA LYS A 293 -7.01 0.37 3.70
C LYS A 293 -5.68 -0.23 4.20
N SER A 294 -5.00 -1.03 3.37
CA SER A 294 -3.68 -1.58 3.64
C SER A 294 -2.57 -0.54 3.56
N ASP A 295 -2.60 0.33 2.54
CA ASP A 295 -1.67 1.46 2.44
C ASP A 295 -1.82 2.40 3.63
N LEU A 296 -3.07 2.71 4.00
CA LEU A 296 -3.35 3.49 5.20
C LEU A 296 -2.86 2.78 6.47
N ALA A 297 -3.06 1.47 6.58
CA ALA A 297 -2.58 0.73 7.75
C ALA A 297 -1.06 0.81 7.89
N ALA A 298 -0.32 0.71 6.79
CA ALA A 298 1.13 0.87 6.78
C ALA A 298 1.59 2.25 7.25
N LEU A 299 0.84 3.32 6.92
CA LEU A 299 1.14 4.69 7.38
C LEU A 299 1.01 4.84 8.91
N PHE A 300 0.11 4.11 9.56
CA PHE A 300 -0.20 4.25 10.98
C PHE A 300 0.36 3.13 11.86
N ARG A 301 0.92 2.06 11.27
CA ARG A 301 1.49 0.92 11.99
C ARG A 301 3.00 0.84 11.73
N PRO A 302 3.85 1.20 12.72
CA PRO A 302 5.31 1.20 12.56
C PRO A 302 5.84 -0.12 12.02
N PHE A 303 5.29 -1.22 12.52
CA PHE A 303 5.68 -2.58 12.14
C PHE A 303 5.59 -2.89 10.63
N TYR A 304 4.67 -2.24 9.91
CA TYR A 304 4.55 -2.37 8.46
C TYR A 304 5.11 -1.17 7.69
N GLY A 305 5.24 -0.02 8.35
CA GLY A 305 5.91 1.17 7.82
C GLY A 305 7.42 1.03 7.71
N GLU A 306 8.08 0.26 8.58
CA GLU A 306 9.54 0.09 8.55
C GLU A 306 10.07 -0.68 7.33
N GLU A 307 9.22 -1.48 6.66
CA GLU A 307 9.56 -2.13 5.39
C GLU A 307 9.57 -1.12 4.21
N PHE A 308 8.99 0.07 4.39
CA PHE A 308 9.11 1.26 3.52
C PHE A 308 10.31 2.16 3.89
N GLU A 309 11.13 1.78 4.87
CA GLU A 309 12.36 2.53 5.19
C GLU A 309 13.61 1.84 4.63
N VAL A 310 13.45 1.05 3.57
CA VAL A 310 14.60 0.62 2.76
C VAL A 310 15.02 1.81 1.90
N GLU A 311 16.17 2.40 2.22
CA GLU A 311 16.85 3.39 1.37
C GLU A 311 16.04 4.64 0.97
N GLY A 312 15.03 5.02 1.78
CA GLY A 312 14.27 6.25 1.57
C GLY A 312 13.10 6.15 0.60
N ILE A 313 12.63 4.94 0.26
CA ILE A 313 11.49 4.70 -0.65
C ILE A 313 10.25 4.25 0.13
N GLY A 314 9.15 5.01 0.06
CA GLY A 314 7.86 4.55 0.55
C GLY A 314 6.91 5.64 1.05
N PHE A 315 5.89 5.24 1.81
CA PHE A 315 4.82 6.13 2.28
C PHE A 315 5.09 6.67 3.69
N ARG A 316 4.83 7.96 3.90
CA ARG A 316 4.92 8.61 5.22
C ARG A 316 3.70 9.47 5.49
N HIS A 317 3.27 9.54 6.75
CA HIS A 317 2.21 10.44 7.20
C HIS A 317 2.72 11.36 8.30
N HIS A 318 2.46 12.65 8.15
CA HIS A 318 2.85 13.67 9.12
C HIS A 318 1.64 14.52 9.48
N LYS A 319 1.35 14.65 10.78
CA LYS A 319 0.43 15.67 11.27
C LYS A 319 1.03 17.06 11.12
N PHE A 320 0.17 18.05 10.89
CA PHE A 320 0.57 19.45 10.91
C PHE A 320 0.91 19.88 12.34
N ALA A 321 2.19 19.83 12.71
CA ALA A 321 2.66 20.15 14.05
C ALA A 321 2.71 21.67 14.33
N ASN A 322 2.97 22.49 13.30
CA ASN A 322 3.20 23.94 13.42
C ASN A 322 2.03 24.76 12.84
N GLY A 323 0.80 24.31 13.10
CA GLY A 323 -0.41 24.89 12.51
C GLY A 323 -0.62 24.52 11.04
N LEU A 324 -1.73 25.00 10.46
CA LEU A 324 -2.08 24.68 9.07
C LEU A 324 -1.13 25.37 8.09
N PRO A 325 -0.58 24.63 7.10
CA PRO A 325 0.17 25.24 6.01
C PRO A 325 -0.66 26.30 5.29
N LYS A 326 -0.02 27.34 4.73
CA LYS A 326 -0.73 28.39 3.99
C LYS A 326 -1.63 27.82 2.89
N GLN A 327 -1.24 26.69 2.32
CA GLN A 327 -1.91 25.99 1.24
C GLN A 327 -3.19 25.29 1.68
N CYS A 328 -3.32 25.01 2.97
CA CYS A 328 -4.53 24.44 3.58
C CYS A 328 -5.54 25.47 4.06
N LYS A 329 -5.31 26.77 3.83
CA LYS A 329 -6.33 27.80 4.08
C LYS A 329 -7.47 27.66 3.06
N ASP A 330 -8.71 27.91 3.47
CA ASP A 330 -9.91 27.70 2.64
C ASP A 330 -9.80 28.40 1.28
N ASN A 331 -9.44 29.69 1.29
CA ASN A 331 -9.32 30.52 0.08
C ASN A 331 -7.95 30.42 -0.62
N TYR A 332 -7.15 29.40 -0.30
CA TYR A 332 -5.87 29.23 -0.96
C TYR A 332 -6.06 28.86 -2.44
N ILE A 333 -5.64 29.80 -3.30
CA ILE A 333 -5.43 29.63 -4.73
C ILE A 333 -4.08 30.31 -5.02
N PRO A 334 -3.11 29.63 -5.65
CA PRO A 334 -1.82 30.22 -5.99
C PRO A 334 -1.98 31.48 -6.84
N LYS A 335 -1.25 32.55 -6.52
CA LYS A 335 -1.26 33.81 -7.28
C LYS A 335 0.12 34.27 -7.73
N SER A 336 1.17 33.60 -7.25
CA SER A 336 2.55 33.99 -7.47
C SER A 336 3.48 32.78 -7.51
N MET A 337 4.73 32.99 -7.95
CA MET A 337 5.77 31.96 -7.88
C MET A 337 5.96 31.42 -6.46
N SER A 338 5.90 32.29 -5.44
CA SER A 338 6.07 31.89 -4.04
C SER A 338 4.98 30.95 -3.52
N ASP A 339 3.84 30.88 -4.20
CA ASP A 339 2.75 29.95 -3.87
C ASP A 339 2.92 28.58 -4.50
N LEU A 340 3.74 28.47 -5.54
CA LEU A 340 4.08 27.18 -6.16
C LEU A 340 5.21 26.47 -5.41
N THR A 341 6.03 27.22 -4.67
CA THR A 341 7.12 26.69 -3.87
C THR A 341 6.63 26.20 -2.51
N ILE A 342 6.95 24.94 -2.19
CA ILE A 342 6.88 24.39 -0.84
C ILE A 342 8.25 23.87 -0.45
N GLU A 343 8.67 24.18 0.78
CA GLU A 343 9.77 23.46 1.42
C GLU A 343 9.27 22.05 1.78
N THR A 344 9.58 21.10 0.90
CA THR A 344 9.25 19.68 1.07
C THR A 344 10.10 19.05 2.16
N GLN A 345 11.29 19.58 2.44
CA GLN A 345 12.23 19.09 3.47
C GLN A 345 11.58 18.82 4.84
N GLN A 346 10.62 19.66 5.27
CA GLN A 346 9.93 19.45 6.55
C GLN A 346 9.06 18.18 6.58
N TYR A 347 8.60 17.71 5.42
CA TYR A 347 7.80 16.50 5.23
C TYR A 347 8.64 15.31 4.75
N LEU A 348 9.97 15.49 4.69
CA LEU A 348 10.96 14.47 4.31
C LEU A 348 11.79 13.97 5.51
N LYS A 349 11.74 14.63 6.67
CA LYS A 349 12.50 14.22 7.86
C LYS A 349 11.90 12.94 8.46
N ALA A 350 12.71 11.89 8.53
CA ALA A 350 12.48 10.75 9.42
C ALA A 350 12.72 11.22 10.87
N TYR A 351 11.85 10.82 11.80
CA TYR A 351 12.10 10.99 13.23
C TYR A 351 12.67 9.70 13.81
#